data_AF-A0A800ESN1-F1
#
_entry.id   AF-A0A800ESN1-F1
#
_cell.length_a   1.000
_cell.length_b   1.000
_cell.length_c   1.000
_cell.angle_alpha   90.00
_cell.angle_beta   90.00
_cell.angle_gamma   90.00
#
_symmetry.space_group_name_H-M   'P 1'
#
loop_
_entity.id
_entity.type
_entity.pdbx_description
1 polymer ?
#
loop_
_entity_poly.entity_id
_entity_poly.type
_entity_poly.pdbx_seq_one_letter_code
_entity_poly.pdbx_strand_id
1 'polypeptide(L)' 'MTVPGELAERVRQQEVELERLREQLRGWGEVFGATPAREGPFSTSSGIEVEPLYTPADLRSGEDYTEALGVPGQYPFTR' A
#
# COMPACT_ATOMS: atom_id res chain seq x y z
N MET A 1 -5.19 11.21 27.19
CA MET A 1 -4.95 12.61 26.78
C MET A 1 -3.51 12.68 26.31
N THR A 2 -3.25 12.56 25.00
CA THR A 2 -1.87 12.59 24.47
C THR A 2 -1.31 14.00 24.68
N VAL A 3 -0.12 14.12 25.26
CA VAL A 3 0.49 15.44 25.48
C VAL A 3 0.91 16.00 24.12
N PRO A 4 0.67 17.28 23.78
CA PRO A 4 0.98 17.82 22.45
C PRO A 4 2.42 17.56 21.96
N GLY A 5 3.40 17.44 22.86
CA GLY A 5 4.78 17.08 22.52
C GLY A 5 4.97 15.62 22.07
N GLU A 6 4.22 14.68 22.64
CA GLU A 6 4.25 13.26 22.25
C GLU A 6 3.64 13.07 20.86
N LEU A 7 2.60 13.84 20.54
CA LEU A 7 2.00 13.82 19.20
C LEU A 7 2.98 14.32 18.14
N ALA A 8 3.67 15.44 18.41
CA ALA A 8 4.66 16.00 17.48
C ALA A 8 5.82 15.04 17.23
N GLU A 9 6.27 14.32 18.26
CA GLU A 9 7.31 13.28 18.10
C GLU A 9 6.81 12.10 17.27
N ARG A 10 5.59 11.63 17.51
CA ARG A 10 4.99 10.56 16.71
C ARG A 10 4.86 10.92 15.24
N VAL A 11 4.42 12.14 14.93
CA VAL A 11 4.32 12.62 13.54
C VAL A 11 5.69 12.64 12.89
N ARG A 12 6.72 13.20 13.55
CA ARG A 12 8.10 13.19 13.03
C ARG A 12 8.59 11.77 12.76
N GLN A 13 8.35 10.84 13.68
CA GLN A 13 8.75 9.44 13.51
C GLN A 13 8.06 8.80 12.31
N GLN A 14 6.77 9.07 12.12
CA GLN A 14 6.01 8.58 10.97
C GLN A 14 6.50 9.18 9.65
N GLU A 15 6.87 10.46 9.63
CA GLU A 15 7.45 11.11 8.44
C GLU A 15 8.78 10.47 8.04
N VAL A 16 9.66 10.18 9.00
CA VAL A 16 10.94 9.49 8.77
C VAL A 16 10.71 8.07 8.23
N GLU A 17 9.77 7.33 8.83
CA GLU A 17 9.42 5.99 8.37
C GLU A 17 8.83 5.99 6.96
N LEU A 18 7.97 6.96 6.65
CA LEU A 18 7.37 7.12 5.33
C LEU A 18 8.42 7.44 4.26
N GLU A 19 9.39 8.30 4.57
CA GLU A 19 10.45 8.64 3.63
C GLU A 19 11.36 7.44 3.36
N ARG A 20 11.71 6.69 4.41
CA ARG A 20 12.46 5.43 4.27
C ARG A 20 11.73 4.45 3.36
N LEU A 21 10.40 4.28 3.54
CA LEU A 21 9.62 3.38 2.71
C LEU A 21 9.61 3.84 1.24
N ARG A 22 9.49 5.15 0.98
CA ARG A 22 9.56 5.71 -0.38
C ARG A 22 10.90 5.44 -1.05
N GLU A 23 11.99 5.61 -0.32
CA GLU A 23 13.33 5.30 -0.83
C GLU A 23 13.48 3.81 -1.15
N GLN A 24 12.99 2.93 -0.28
CA GLN A 24 12.98 1.48 -0.54
C GLN A 24 12.17 1.12 -1.79
N LEU A 25 10.98 1.69 -1.97
CA LEU A 25 10.15 1.44 -3.15
C LEU A 25 10.77 1.97 -4.43
N ARG A 26 11.44 3.13 -4.37
CA ARG A 26 12.21 3.67 -5.50
C ARG A 26 13.35 2.74 -5.90
N GLY A 27 14.18 2.33 -4.93
CA GLY A 27 15.29 1.42 -5.18
C GLY A 27 14.82 0.07 -5.71
N TRP A 28 13.72 -0.46 -5.19
CA TRP A 28 13.10 -1.66 -5.73
C TRP A 28 12.64 -1.48 -7.19
N GLY A 29 12.00 -0.35 -7.51
CA GLY A 29 11.53 -0.05 -8.88
C GLY A 29 12.65 0.02 -9.90
N GLU A 30 13.81 0.58 -9.53
CA GLU A 30 15.00 0.63 -10.38
C GLU A 30 15.55 -0.78 -10.67
N VAL A 31 15.67 -1.63 -9.63
CA VAL A 31 16.14 -3.02 -9.78
C VAL A 31 15.16 -3.85 -10.60
N PHE A 32 13.86 -3.69 -10.36
CA PHE A 32 12.82 -4.39 -11.10
C PHE A 32 12.82 -3.98 -12.57
N GLY A 33 12.88 -2.68 -12.88
CA GLY A 33 12.88 -2.17 -14.26
C GLY A 33 14.13 -2.53 -15.07
N ALA A 34 15.25 -2.82 -14.40
CA ALA A 34 16.46 -3.33 -15.04
C ALA A 34 16.39 -4.83 -15.37
N THR A 35 15.39 -5.55 -14.83
CA THR A 35 15.21 -6.99 -15.04
C THR A 35 14.25 -7.22 -16.22
N PRO A 36 14.61 -8.03 -17.22
CA PRO A 36 13.70 -8.30 -18.33
C PRO A 36 12.45 -9.04 -17.82
N ALA A 37 11.29 -8.49 -18.12
CA ALA A 37 10.01 -9.13 -17.87
C ALA A 37 9.73 -10.23 -18.91
N ARG A 38 8.84 -11.18 -18.56
CA ARG A 38 8.36 -12.17 -19.53
C ARG A 38 7.63 -11.49 -20.69
N GLU A 39 7.61 -12.14 -21.86
CA GLU A 39 6.81 -11.68 -22.99
C GLU A 39 5.30 -11.85 -22.70
N GLY A 40 4.51 -10.85 -23.11
CA GLY A 40 3.06 -10.81 -23.00
C GLY A 40 2.51 -9.87 -21.92
N PRO A 41 1.19 -9.62 -21.91
CA PRO A 41 0.56 -8.68 -20.99
C PRO A 41 0.55 -9.20 -19.55
N PHE A 42 0.58 -8.28 -18.59
CA PHE A 42 0.37 -8.53 -17.17
C PHE A 42 -1.03 -8.08 -16.78
N SER A 43 -2.02 -8.77 -17.34
CA SER A 43 -3.43 -8.48 -17.08
C SER A 43 -4.17 -9.72 -16.59
N THR A 44 -5.26 -9.51 -15.85
CA THR A 44 -6.22 -10.57 -15.55
C THR A 44 -6.94 -11.03 -16.82
N SER A 45 -7.67 -12.15 -16.75
CA SER A 45 -8.54 -12.62 -17.84
C SER A 45 -9.67 -11.64 -18.19
N SER A 46 -10.00 -10.73 -17.28
CA SER A 46 -10.96 -9.63 -17.51
C SER A 46 -10.31 -8.35 -18.05
N GLY A 47 -9.01 -8.35 -18.33
CA GLY A 47 -8.28 -7.21 -18.88
C GLY A 47 -7.89 -6.13 -17.87
N ILE A 48 -7.79 -6.48 -16.58
CA ILE A 48 -7.30 -5.54 -15.54
C ILE A 48 -5.79 -5.65 -15.47
N GLU A 49 -5.08 -4.54 -15.70
CA GLU A 49 -3.62 -4.47 -15.53
C GLU A 49 -3.21 -4.74 -14.08
N VAL A 50 -2.12 -5.50 -13.92
CA VAL A 50 -1.58 -5.92 -12.62
C VAL A 50 -0.21 -5.28 -12.43
N GLU A 51 -0.11 -4.41 -11.44
CA GLU A 51 1.14 -3.77 -11.06
C GLU A 51 2.12 -4.79 -10.45
N PRO A 52 3.43 -4.60 -10.62
CA PRO A 52 4.43 -5.56 -10.19
C PRO A 52 4.60 -5.66 -8.66
N LEU A 53 4.11 -4.66 -7.91
CA LEU A 53 4.10 -4.65 -6.46
C LEU A 53 2.93 -3.81 -5.93
N TYR A 54 2.18 -4.39 -4.99
CA TYR A 54 1.19 -3.67 -4.20
C TYR A 54 1.66 -3.60 -2.74
N THR A 55 1.47 -2.44 -2.14
CA THR A 55 1.85 -2.09 -0.77
C THR A 55 0.62 -1.59 -0.01
N PRO A 56 0.69 -1.47 1.32
CA PRO A 56 -0.38 -0.82 2.08
C PRO A 56 -0.70 0.61 1.64
N ALA A 57 0.23 1.30 0.97
CA ALA A 57 0.00 2.65 0.44
C ALA A 57 -0.93 2.66 -0.79
N ASP A 58 -1.13 1.51 -1.44
CA ASP A 58 -2.00 1.36 -2.61
C ASP A 58 -3.47 1.12 -2.24
N LEU A 59 -3.76 0.97 -0.94
CA LEU A 59 -5.13 0.91 -0.44
C LEU A 59 -5.76 2.31 -0.55
N ARG A 60 -6.96 2.39 -1.14
CA ARG A 60 -7.85 3.55 -0.90
C ARG A 60 -8.06 3.66 0.60
N SER A 61 -8.10 4.89 1.12
CA SER A 61 -8.10 5.30 2.54
C SER A 61 -8.42 4.20 3.56
N GLY A 62 -7.71 4.14 4.70
CA GLY A 62 -7.88 3.07 5.70
C GLY A 62 -9.32 2.85 6.23
N GLU A 63 -10.18 3.88 6.16
CA GLU A 63 -11.62 3.78 6.42
C GLU A 63 -12.32 2.89 5.38
N ASP A 64 -12.04 3.10 4.09
CA ASP A 64 -12.56 2.27 2.99
C ASP A 64 -12.13 0.81 3.12
N TYR A 65 -10.90 0.53 3.56
CA TYR A 65 -10.44 -0.86 3.73
C TYR A 65 -11.26 -1.60 4.78
N THR A 66 -11.45 -0.97 5.94
CA THR A 66 -12.11 -1.62 7.07
C THR A 66 -13.61 -1.76 6.82
N GLU A 67 -14.25 -0.73 6.25
CA GLU A 67 -15.68 -0.77 5.92
C GLU A 67 -15.98 -1.67 4.73
N ALA A 68 -15.16 -1.66 3.68
CA ALA A 68 -15.39 -2.49 2.50
C ALA A 68 -15.12 -3.98 2.76
N LEU A 69 -14.18 -4.32 3.64
CA LEU A 69 -13.86 -5.72 3.94
C LEU A 69 -14.62 -6.28 5.15
N GLY A 70 -14.85 -5.46 6.18
CA GLY A 70 -15.61 -5.84 7.37
C GLY A 70 -15.06 -7.05 8.12
N VAL A 71 -15.98 -7.77 8.78
CA VAL A 71 -15.72 -9.03 9.49
C VAL A 71 -16.70 -10.12 9.00
N PRO A 72 -16.34 -11.41 9.13
CA PRO A 72 -17.17 -12.50 8.62
C PRO A 72 -18.59 -12.50 9.17
N GLY A 73 -19.56 -12.75 8.29
CA GLY A 73 -20.97 -12.82 8.66
C GLY A 73 -21.65 -11.47 8.95
N GLN A 74 -20.99 -10.36 8.63
CA GLN A 74 -21.58 -9.02 8.71
C GLN A 74 -21.54 -8.32 7.34
N TYR A 75 -22.52 -7.44 7.09
CA TYR A 75 -22.52 -6.59 5.90
C TYR A 75 -21.20 -5.80 5.78
N PRO A 76 -20.60 -5.63 4.58
CA PRO A 76 -21.08 -6.01 3.24
C PRO A 76 -20.82 -7.47 2.82
N PHE A 77 -20.45 -8.35 3.76
CA PHE A 77 -20.20 -9.77 3.54
C PHE A 77 -19.05 -10.07 2.56
N THR A 78 -18.05 -9.19 2.52
CA THR A 78 -16.86 -9.37 1.68
C THR A 78 -15.92 -10.47 2.23
N ARG A 79 -15.95 -10.70 3.56
CA ARG A 79 -15.11 -11.67 4.28
C ARG A 79 -15.91 -12.80 4.91
#